data_AF-A0A0F9I0I7-F1
#
_entry.id   AF-A0A0F9I0I7-F1
#
_cell.length_a   1.000
_cell.length_b   1.000
_cell.length_c   1.000
_cell.angle_alpha   90.00
_cell.angle_beta   90.00
_cell.angle_gamma   90.00
#
_symmetry.space_group_name_H-M   'P 1'
#
loop_
_entity.id
_entity.type
_entity.pdbx_description
1 polymer ?
#
loop_
_entity_poly.entity_id
_entity_poly.type
_entity_poly.pdbx_seq_one_letter_code
_entity_poly.pdbx_strand_id
1 'polypeptide(L)'
;MGTPVPPPPGDFGDDCLACSPPIGSRWAVGETPEFVYVYFSGLVMCPGATNSPPNGQTFKLTQDPGVACLWRSLGTSWNVTFSSRDFAPDESSVLLNDSAGRFHFRGVSVICPAEYTVFDNLSVVCLFGTESIFGTATVYWMEEVLDIVAAYNLPTQSQLMYELFLINDVTPVHKFTNLERSLNVKFEIP
;
A
#
# COMPACT_ATOMS: atom_id res chain seq x y z
N MET A 1 -35.29 10.92 -3.88
CA MET A 1 -34.17 9.97 -3.74
C MET A 1 -33.21 10.30 -4.86
N GLY A 2 -32.07 10.91 -4.53
CA GLY A 2 -31.06 11.22 -5.54
C GLY A 2 -30.47 9.91 -6.05
N THR A 3 -30.43 9.75 -7.37
CA THR A 3 -29.67 8.67 -8.01
C THR A 3 -28.23 8.72 -7.51
N PRO A 4 -27.66 7.61 -7.04
CA PRO A 4 -26.24 7.54 -6.73
C PRO A 4 -25.45 8.00 -7.96
N VAL A 5 -24.55 8.95 -7.76
CA VAL A 5 -23.60 9.33 -8.80
C VAL A 5 -22.73 8.09 -9.03
N PRO A 6 -22.61 7.60 -10.28
CA PRO A 6 -21.70 6.49 -10.56
C PRO A 6 -20.30 6.88 -10.09
N PRO A 7 -19.55 5.97 -9.46
CA PRO A 7 -18.15 6.25 -9.18
C PRO A 7 -17.45 6.67 -10.49
N PRO A 8 -16.41 7.50 -10.40
CA PRO A 8 -15.55 7.75 -11.55
C PRO A 8 -15.11 6.42 -12.18
N PRO A 9 -14.69 6.41 -13.45
CA PRO A 9 -14.07 5.22 -14.02
C PRO A 9 -12.70 5.00 -13.36
N GLY A 10 -12.71 4.35 -12.20
CA GLY A 10 -11.55 3.75 -11.58
C GLY A 10 -11.21 2.41 -12.25
N ASP A 11 -9.93 2.06 -12.23
CA ASP A 11 -9.48 0.71 -12.55
C ASP A 11 -9.91 -0.20 -11.38
N PHE A 12 -11.09 -0.81 -11.51
CA PHE A 12 -11.65 -1.72 -10.51
C PHE A 12 -11.34 -3.17 -10.86
N GLY A 13 -10.96 -3.93 -9.83
CA GLY A 13 -10.68 -5.34 -9.91
C GLY A 13 -11.88 -6.22 -9.54
N ASP A 14 -11.63 -7.52 -9.39
CA ASP A 14 -12.58 -8.48 -8.85
C ASP A 14 -12.91 -8.17 -7.39
N ASP A 15 -14.13 -8.49 -6.95
CA ASP A 15 -14.55 -8.19 -5.58
C ASP A 15 -13.78 -8.99 -4.53
N CYS A 16 -13.06 -8.26 -3.66
CA CYS A 16 -12.47 -8.85 -2.48
C CYS A 16 -13.56 -9.05 -1.40
N LEU A 17 -14.20 -10.22 -1.41
CA LEU A 17 -15.30 -10.55 -0.48
C LEU A 17 -14.92 -10.43 1.00
N ALA A 18 -13.64 -10.59 1.35
CA ALA A 18 -13.14 -10.36 2.70
C ALA A 18 -13.31 -8.90 3.16
N CYS A 19 -13.46 -7.97 2.21
CA CYS A 19 -13.62 -6.54 2.41
C CYS A 19 -14.94 -5.99 1.86
N SER A 20 -15.85 -6.84 1.41
CA SER A 20 -17.15 -6.45 0.89
C SER A 20 -18.26 -6.74 1.92
N PRO A 21 -19.30 -5.90 2.03
CA PRO A 21 -20.43 -6.19 2.92
C PRO A 21 -21.02 -7.59 2.65
N PRO A 22 -21.40 -8.36 3.69
CA PRO A 22 -21.63 -7.94 5.07
C PRO A 22 -20.44 -8.01 6.06
N ILE A 23 -19.20 -8.41 5.69
CA ILE A 23 -18.06 -8.40 6.64
C ILE A 23 -16.78 -7.83 6.01
N GLY A 24 -16.10 -6.95 6.77
CA GLY A 24 -14.87 -6.25 6.37
C GLY A 24 -15.08 -4.96 5.58
N SER A 25 -16.32 -4.42 5.55
CA SER A 25 -16.80 -3.41 4.59
C SER A 25 -15.85 -2.23 4.39
N ARG A 26 -15.03 -2.34 3.35
CA ARG A 26 -14.24 -1.25 2.80
C ARG A 26 -14.74 -0.87 1.42
N TRP A 27 -14.87 -1.86 0.54
CA TRP A 27 -15.25 -1.65 -0.85
C TRP A 27 -16.67 -2.13 -1.05
N ALA A 28 -17.52 -1.31 -1.68
CA ALA A 28 -18.76 -1.84 -2.19
C ALA A 28 -18.47 -2.88 -3.29
N VAL A 29 -19.50 -3.65 -3.64
CA VAL A 29 -19.46 -4.56 -4.79
C VAL A 29 -19.13 -3.74 -6.04
N GLY A 30 -18.09 -4.14 -6.76
CA GLY A 30 -17.55 -3.45 -7.92
C GLY A 30 -16.59 -2.29 -7.61
N GLU A 31 -16.26 -2.04 -6.35
CA GLU A 31 -15.37 -0.93 -5.94
C GLU A 31 -14.02 -1.41 -5.39
N THR A 32 -13.70 -2.70 -5.51
CA THR A 32 -12.39 -3.22 -5.12
C THR A 32 -11.33 -2.64 -6.06
N PRO A 33 -10.25 -2.01 -5.55
CA PRO A 33 -9.25 -1.38 -6.40
C PRO A 33 -8.45 -2.43 -7.17
N GLU A 34 -8.26 -2.25 -8.47
CA GLU A 34 -7.33 -3.07 -9.26
C GLU A 34 -5.88 -2.83 -8.78
N PHE A 35 -5.58 -1.60 -8.33
CA PHE A 35 -4.24 -1.19 -7.93
C PHE A 35 -4.18 -0.67 -6.50
N VAL A 36 -3.18 -1.12 -5.77
CA VAL A 36 -2.80 -0.57 -4.45
C VAL A 36 -1.33 -0.18 -4.46
N TYR A 37 -0.96 0.75 -3.59
CA TYR A 37 0.40 1.26 -3.50
C TYR A 37 0.97 0.97 -2.12
N VAL A 38 2.25 0.59 -2.08
CA VAL A 38 2.96 0.31 -0.83
C VAL A 38 4.28 1.07 -0.80
N TYR A 39 4.47 1.89 0.22
CA TYR A 39 5.70 2.63 0.47
C TYR A 39 6.44 2.09 1.69
N PHE A 40 7.74 1.84 1.58
CA PHE A 40 8.57 1.35 2.69
C PHE A 40 9.51 2.43 3.23
N SER A 41 9.63 2.51 4.56
CA SER A 41 10.56 3.43 5.22
C SER A 41 11.10 2.86 6.53
N GLY A 42 12.29 3.34 6.93
CA GLY A 42 12.90 3.00 8.22
C GLY A 42 13.35 1.55 8.38
N LEU A 43 13.40 0.75 7.30
CA LEU A 43 13.93 -0.61 7.35
C LEU A 43 15.43 -0.57 7.67
N VAL A 44 15.84 -1.31 8.69
CA VAL A 44 17.24 -1.44 9.12
C VAL A 44 17.78 -2.76 8.64
N MET A 45 18.85 -2.72 7.85
CA MET A 45 19.48 -3.88 7.28
C MET A 45 20.15 -4.76 8.36
N CYS A 46 19.98 -6.08 8.27
CA CYS A 46 20.62 -7.02 9.17
C CYS A 46 22.13 -7.15 8.89
N PRO A 47 22.95 -7.47 9.90
CA PRO A 47 24.36 -7.77 9.68
C PRO A 47 24.54 -8.95 8.71
N GLY A 48 25.40 -8.78 7.71
CA GLY A 48 25.67 -9.81 6.71
C GLY A 48 24.63 -9.94 5.60
N ALA A 49 23.58 -9.11 5.63
CA ALA A 49 22.66 -9.02 4.51
C ALA A 49 23.36 -8.51 3.25
N THR A 50 22.86 -8.87 2.07
CA THR A 50 23.48 -8.49 0.79
C THR A 50 22.71 -7.42 0.04
N ASN A 51 21.40 -7.32 0.28
CA ASN A 51 20.51 -6.38 -0.40
C ASN A 51 20.09 -5.28 0.57
N SER A 52 20.32 -4.02 0.19
CA SER A 52 19.80 -2.88 0.94
C SER A 52 18.27 -2.82 0.79
N PRO A 53 17.49 -2.69 1.88
CA PRO A 53 16.04 -2.59 1.77
C PRO A 53 15.61 -1.36 0.94
N PRO A 54 14.45 -1.42 0.25
CA PRO A 54 13.98 -0.38 -0.65
C PRO A 54 13.32 0.78 0.10
N ASN A 55 14.01 1.35 1.10
CA ASN A 55 13.55 2.53 1.81
C ASN A 55 13.35 3.71 0.86
N GLY A 56 12.26 4.44 1.03
CA GLY A 56 11.93 5.58 0.17
C GLY A 56 11.29 5.19 -1.16
N GLN A 57 11.03 3.90 -1.40
CA GLN A 57 10.42 3.42 -2.64
C GLN A 57 8.95 3.09 -2.45
N THR A 58 8.17 3.43 -3.47
CA THR A 58 6.75 3.09 -3.61
C THR A 58 6.60 2.04 -4.68
N PHE A 59 5.85 0.98 -4.38
CA PHE A 59 5.52 -0.09 -5.30
C PHE A 59 4.05 0.02 -5.71
N LYS A 60 3.78 -0.03 -7.01
CA LYS A 60 2.43 -0.28 -7.54
C LYS A 60 2.21 -1.79 -7.54
N LEU A 61 1.15 -2.24 -6.87
CA LEU A 61 0.73 -3.63 -6.82
C LEU A 61 -0.56 -3.76 -7.63
N THR A 62 -0.66 -4.83 -8.40
CA THR A 62 -1.85 -5.16 -9.19
C THR A 62 -2.59 -6.32 -8.53
N GLN A 63 -3.90 -6.27 -8.55
CA GLN A 63 -4.73 -7.36 -8.06
C GLN A 63 -4.43 -8.65 -8.82
N ASP A 64 -4.34 -9.76 -8.09
CA ASP A 64 -4.11 -11.08 -8.66
C ASP A 64 -5.42 -11.56 -9.33
N PRO A 65 -5.40 -11.90 -10.63
CA PRO A 65 -6.61 -12.29 -11.36
C PRO A 65 -7.18 -13.64 -10.92
N GLY A 66 -6.44 -14.42 -10.13
CA GLY A 66 -6.94 -15.67 -9.53
C GLY A 66 -7.37 -15.53 -8.08
N VAL A 67 -7.07 -14.40 -7.42
CA VAL A 67 -7.28 -14.19 -5.99
C VAL A 67 -7.65 -12.72 -5.72
N ALA A 68 -8.95 -12.42 -5.70
CA ALA A 68 -9.46 -11.05 -5.59
C ALA A 68 -8.97 -10.24 -4.37
N CYS A 69 -8.63 -10.89 -3.25
CA CYS A 69 -8.11 -10.21 -2.06
C CYS A 69 -6.58 -10.14 -1.97
N LEU A 70 -5.88 -10.29 -3.10
CA LEU A 70 -4.43 -10.34 -3.18
C LEU A 70 -3.95 -9.33 -4.23
N TRP A 71 -2.99 -8.49 -3.84
CA TRP A 71 -2.30 -7.56 -4.73
C TRP A 71 -0.81 -7.83 -4.68
N ARG A 72 -0.16 -7.80 -5.85
CA ARG A 72 1.24 -8.17 -5.98
C ARG A 72 1.98 -7.27 -6.93
N SER A 73 3.25 -7.05 -6.61
CA SER A 73 4.25 -6.49 -7.52
C SER A 73 5.40 -7.47 -7.56
N LEU A 74 5.56 -8.17 -8.69
CA LEU A 74 6.59 -9.20 -8.88
C LEU A 74 7.71 -8.62 -9.74
N GLY A 75 8.68 -7.99 -9.08
CA GLY A 75 9.82 -7.35 -9.71
C GLY A 75 11.03 -8.28 -9.83
N THR A 76 12.05 -7.82 -10.57
CA THR A 76 13.33 -8.54 -10.72
C THR A 76 14.17 -8.51 -9.45
N SER A 77 13.99 -7.51 -8.59
CA SER A 77 14.73 -7.34 -7.34
C SER A 77 13.86 -7.48 -6.09
N TRP A 78 12.58 -7.10 -6.18
CA TRP A 78 11.66 -7.04 -5.05
C TRP A 78 10.31 -7.64 -5.41
N ASN A 79 9.78 -8.42 -4.47
CA ASN A 79 8.44 -8.97 -4.51
C ASN A 79 7.64 -8.39 -3.35
N VAL A 80 6.63 -7.59 -3.68
CA VAL A 80 5.72 -7.00 -2.70
C VAL A 80 4.37 -7.68 -2.80
N THR A 81 3.78 -8.01 -1.66
CA THR A 81 2.45 -8.58 -1.60
C THR A 81 1.64 -7.89 -0.51
N PHE A 82 0.43 -7.49 -0.86
CA PHE A 82 -0.60 -7.08 0.07
C PHE A 82 -1.77 -8.05 -0.06
N SER A 83 -2.32 -8.51 1.04
CA SER A 83 -3.54 -9.34 1.00
C SER A 83 -4.42 -9.07 2.19
N SER A 84 -5.73 -9.17 1.98
CA SER A 84 -6.73 -9.21 3.03
C SER A 84 -7.31 -10.62 3.10
N ARG A 85 -7.49 -11.19 4.30
CA ARG A 85 -7.98 -12.56 4.47
C ARG A 85 -9.07 -12.62 5.53
N ASP A 86 -10.22 -13.17 5.15
CA ASP A 86 -11.36 -13.48 6.03
C ASP A 86 -11.25 -14.92 6.55
N PHE A 87 -10.12 -15.23 7.20
CA PHE A 87 -9.92 -16.48 7.91
C PHE A 87 -9.30 -16.16 9.26
N ALA A 88 -10.05 -16.43 10.33
CA ALA A 88 -9.67 -16.11 11.71
C ALA A 88 -8.19 -16.46 12.04
N PRO A 89 -7.41 -15.49 12.57
CA PRO A 89 -7.79 -14.09 12.79
C PRO A 89 -7.89 -13.32 11.47
N ASP A 90 -8.97 -12.56 11.33
CA ASP A 90 -9.19 -11.70 10.17
C ASP A 90 -8.09 -10.64 10.11
N GLU A 91 -7.20 -10.76 9.13
CA GLU A 91 -6.02 -9.91 9.03
C GLU A 91 -5.73 -9.47 7.60
N SER A 92 -5.19 -8.26 7.51
CA SER A 92 -4.47 -7.82 6.32
C SER A 92 -2.97 -7.96 6.55
N SER A 93 -2.22 -8.27 5.50
CA SER A 93 -0.78 -8.48 5.59
C SER A 93 -0.03 -7.83 4.45
N VAL A 94 1.12 -7.24 4.77
CA VAL A 94 2.09 -6.73 3.80
C VAL A 94 3.38 -7.52 3.93
N LEU A 95 3.91 -7.97 2.80
CA LEU A 95 5.16 -8.72 2.71
C LEU A 95 6.08 -8.07 1.68
N LEU A 96 7.35 -7.97 2.04
CA LEU A 96 8.45 -7.59 1.14
C LEU A 96 9.51 -8.69 1.16
N ASN A 97 9.80 -9.23 -0.01
CA ASN A 97 10.87 -10.20 -0.22
C ASN A 97 11.80 -9.76 -1.35
N ASP A 98 13.05 -10.16 -1.31
CA ASP A 98 13.93 -10.04 -2.46
C ASP A 98 13.69 -11.18 -3.47
N SER A 99 14.42 -11.15 -4.60
CA SER A 99 14.34 -12.18 -5.64
C SER A 99 14.89 -13.55 -5.21
N ALA A 100 15.68 -13.60 -4.12
CA ALA A 100 16.13 -14.84 -3.51
C ALA A 100 15.13 -15.40 -2.48
N GLY A 101 14.01 -14.72 -2.25
CA GLY A 101 12.98 -15.11 -1.29
C GLY A 101 13.32 -14.78 0.16
N ARG A 102 14.28 -13.88 0.39
CA ARG A 102 14.63 -13.40 1.74
C ARG A 102 13.65 -12.31 2.18
N PHE A 103 13.27 -12.34 3.45
CA PHE A 103 12.29 -11.41 4.01
C PHE A 103 12.95 -10.11 4.46
N HIS A 104 12.36 -8.99 4.05
CA HIS A 104 12.76 -7.66 4.51
C HIS A 104 11.68 -6.96 5.33
N PHE A 105 10.40 -7.27 5.07
CA PHE A 105 9.28 -6.72 5.82
C PHE A 105 8.16 -7.74 5.95
N ARG A 106 7.59 -7.83 7.16
CA ARG A 106 6.31 -8.50 7.39
C ARG A 106 5.51 -7.65 8.35
N GLY A 107 4.36 -7.17 7.89
CA GLY A 107 3.41 -6.44 8.72
C GLY A 107 2.05 -7.12 8.66
N VAL A 108 1.33 -7.09 9.77
CA VAL A 108 -0.08 -7.47 9.83
C VAL A 108 -0.88 -6.37 10.50
N SER A 109 -2.14 -6.22 10.10
CA SER A 109 -3.08 -5.29 10.70
C SER A 109 -4.48 -5.89 10.67
N VAL A 110 -5.46 -5.15 11.17
CA VAL A 110 -6.88 -5.52 11.08
C VAL A 110 -7.27 -5.82 9.63
N ILE A 111 -8.25 -6.71 9.46
CA ILE A 111 -8.86 -6.97 8.16
C ILE A 111 -9.39 -5.69 7.53
N CYS A 112 -9.17 -5.54 6.23
CA CYS A 112 -9.66 -4.41 5.42
C CYS A 112 -9.33 -3.04 6.01
N PRO A 113 -8.03 -2.70 6.05
CA PRO A 113 -7.56 -1.43 6.56
C PRO A 113 -8.25 -0.25 5.88
N ALA A 114 -8.28 0.90 6.56
CA ALA A 114 -8.71 2.14 5.93
C ALA A 114 -7.85 2.44 4.68
N GLU A 115 -8.35 3.30 3.78
CA GLU A 115 -7.71 3.80 2.53
C GLU A 115 -6.23 4.15 2.66
N TYR A 116 -5.80 4.43 3.88
CA TYR A 116 -4.44 4.61 4.30
C TYR A 116 -4.21 3.79 5.56
N THR A 117 -3.20 2.93 5.59
CA THR A 117 -2.79 2.23 6.81
C THR A 117 -1.28 2.04 6.84
N VAL A 118 -0.73 2.27 8.04
CA VAL A 118 0.67 2.02 8.35
C VAL A 118 0.77 0.66 9.03
N PHE A 119 1.63 -0.18 8.48
CA PHE A 119 2.01 -1.46 9.05
C PHE A 119 3.38 -1.31 9.68
N ASP A 120 3.55 -1.79 10.90
CA ASP A 120 4.86 -1.94 11.52
C ASP A 120 5.49 -3.27 11.10
N ASN A 121 6.81 -3.27 10.94
CA ASN A 121 7.54 -4.50 10.69
C ASN A 121 7.55 -5.37 11.95
N LEU A 122 6.98 -6.56 11.85
CA LEU A 122 7.00 -7.57 12.92
C LEU A 122 8.41 -8.14 13.15
N SER A 123 9.28 -8.06 12.12
CA SER A 123 10.68 -8.44 12.26
C SER A 123 11.43 -7.36 13.03
N VAL A 124 11.66 -7.60 14.32
CA VAL A 124 12.46 -6.71 15.20
C VAL A 124 13.82 -7.30 15.59
N VAL A 125 14.10 -8.53 15.13
CA VAL A 125 15.36 -9.24 15.36
C VAL A 125 15.79 -9.93 14.08
N CYS A 126 17.10 -9.93 13.80
CA CYS A 126 17.69 -10.60 12.65
C CYS A 126 17.73 -12.12 12.88
N LEU A 127 16.72 -12.82 12.37
CA LEU A 127 16.63 -14.29 12.37
C LEU A 127 16.99 -14.85 10.99
N PHE A 128 17.16 -16.18 10.92
CA PHE A 128 17.46 -16.85 9.65
C PHE A 128 16.36 -16.58 8.61
N GLY A 129 16.73 -16.04 7.45
CA GLY A 129 15.78 -15.68 6.40
C GLY A 129 15.35 -14.21 6.42
N THR A 130 15.69 -13.45 7.47
CA THR A 130 15.38 -12.03 7.62
C THR A 130 16.62 -11.19 7.31
N GLU A 131 16.50 -10.30 6.33
CA GLU A 131 17.58 -9.41 5.87
C GLU A 131 17.37 -7.96 6.32
N SER A 132 16.19 -7.64 6.86
CA SER A 132 15.90 -6.32 7.45
C SER A 132 14.92 -6.41 8.61
N ILE A 133 15.07 -5.49 9.55
CA ILE A 133 14.27 -5.35 10.77
C ILE A 133 13.76 -3.91 10.92
N PHE A 134 12.78 -3.70 11.80
CA PHE A 134 12.14 -2.40 12.02
C PHE A 134 11.55 -1.80 10.73
N GLY A 135 11.12 -0.55 10.82
CA GLY A 135 10.52 0.18 9.71
C GLY A 135 9.03 -0.06 9.56
N THR A 136 8.46 0.63 8.58
CA THR A 136 7.03 0.69 8.34
C THR A 136 6.73 0.50 6.86
N ALA A 137 5.58 -0.07 6.57
CA ALA A 137 4.99 -0.09 5.23
C ALA A 137 3.68 0.68 5.25
N THR A 138 3.56 1.66 4.37
CA THR A 138 2.35 2.46 4.21
C THR A 138 1.59 1.96 2.99
N VAL A 139 0.39 1.43 3.19
CA VAL A 139 -0.49 0.96 2.11
C VAL A 139 -1.57 2.01 1.85
N TYR A 140 -1.82 2.31 0.57
CA TYR A 140 -2.89 3.22 0.16
C TYR A 140 -3.45 2.92 -1.22
N TRP A 141 -4.72 3.26 -1.42
CA TRP A 141 -5.46 3.13 -2.69
C TRP A 141 -6.53 4.23 -2.74
N MET A 142 -6.20 5.40 -3.27
CA MET A 142 -7.19 6.47 -3.47
C MET A 142 -7.33 6.77 -4.95
N GLU A 143 -8.57 6.83 -5.42
CA GLU A 143 -8.92 7.31 -6.76
C GLU A 143 -8.47 8.76 -6.95
N GLU A 144 -8.63 9.64 -5.95
CA GLU A 144 -8.21 11.04 -6.05
C GLU A 144 -6.68 11.22 -6.04
N VAL A 145 -5.93 10.35 -5.34
CA VAL A 145 -4.45 10.34 -5.44
C VAL A 145 -4.04 9.95 -6.85
N LEU A 146 -4.69 8.95 -7.43
CA LEU A 146 -4.41 8.49 -8.79
C LEU A 146 -4.69 9.60 -9.81
N ASP A 147 -5.81 10.29 -9.67
CA ASP A 147 -6.18 11.44 -10.52
C ASP A 147 -5.20 12.59 -10.38
N ILE A 148 -4.76 12.91 -9.16
CA ILE A 148 -3.73 13.92 -8.91
C ILE A 148 -2.39 13.50 -9.54
N VAL A 149 -1.96 12.25 -9.37
CA VAL A 149 -0.73 11.72 -9.95
C VAL A 149 -0.76 11.78 -11.47
N ALA A 150 -1.90 11.44 -12.08
CA ALA A 150 -2.13 11.54 -13.52
C ALA A 150 -2.19 12.99 -14.01
N ALA A 151 -2.94 13.87 -13.33
CA ALA A 151 -3.13 15.27 -13.70
C ALA A 151 -1.84 16.10 -13.60
N TYR A 152 -0.99 15.81 -12.62
CA TYR A 152 0.29 16.48 -12.42
C TYR A 152 1.46 15.81 -13.14
N ASN A 153 1.20 14.77 -13.95
CA ASN A 153 2.19 14.00 -14.72
C ASN A 153 3.39 13.58 -13.83
N LEU A 154 3.07 13.13 -12.62
CA LEU A 154 4.07 12.73 -11.64
C LEU A 154 4.61 11.35 -12.02
N PRO A 155 5.94 11.13 -11.98
CA PRO A 155 6.53 9.85 -12.40
C PRO A 155 5.96 8.71 -11.56
N THR A 156 5.36 7.74 -12.25
CA THR A 156 4.29 6.90 -11.71
C THR A 156 4.73 5.77 -10.79
N GLN A 157 6.02 5.50 -10.57
CA GLN A 157 6.39 4.23 -9.92
C GLN A 157 7.62 4.22 -9.01
N SER A 158 8.29 5.35 -8.71
CA SER A 158 9.54 5.25 -7.93
C SER A 158 9.92 6.45 -7.06
N GLN A 159 9.11 7.52 -7.02
CA GLN A 159 9.63 8.80 -6.51
C GLN A 159 8.62 9.64 -5.71
N LEU A 160 7.40 9.14 -5.52
CA LEU A 160 6.38 9.87 -4.77
C LEU A 160 6.42 9.41 -3.31
N MET A 161 6.97 10.26 -2.44
CA MET A 161 6.69 10.18 -1.01
C MET A 161 5.30 10.74 -0.78
N TYR A 162 4.40 9.89 -0.29
CA TYR A 162 3.08 10.30 0.15
C TYR A 162 3.10 10.46 1.68
N GLU A 163 2.79 11.66 2.14
CA GLU A 163 2.60 11.95 3.55
C GLU A 163 1.14 12.39 3.76
N LEU A 164 0.45 11.70 4.66
CA LEU A 164 -0.88 12.10 5.12
C LEU A 164 -0.73 12.83 6.45
N PHE A 165 -1.25 14.04 6.56
CA PHE A 165 -1.32 14.78 7.82
C PHE A 165 -2.77 15.15 8.12
N LEU A 166 -3.16 15.19 9.40
CA LEU A 166 -4.45 15.72 9.79
C LEU A 166 -4.30 17.20 10.16
N ILE A 167 -5.11 18.08 9.56
CA ILE A 167 -5.33 19.43 10.08
C ILE A 167 -6.45 19.34 11.13
N ASN A 168 -6.19 19.88 12.32
CA ASN A 168 -7.12 19.91 13.45
C ASN A 168 -7.67 18.53 13.85
N ASP A 169 -6.92 17.45 13.63
CA ASP A 169 -7.34 16.06 13.88
C ASP A 169 -8.57 15.58 13.07
N VAL A 170 -9.02 16.34 12.06
CA VAL A 170 -10.25 16.02 11.31
C VAL A 170 -10.05 16.04 9.79
N THR A 171 -9.21 16.91 9.26
CA THR A 171 -9.09 17.08 7.81
C THR A 171 -7.83 16.41 7.27
N PRO A 172 -7.95 15.37 6.43
CA PRO A 172 -6.81 14.75 5.80
C PRO A 172 -6.17 15.70 4.77
N VAL A 173 -4.85 15.82 4.87
CA VAL A 173 -4.00 16.54 3.95
C VAL A 173 -3.08 15.55 3.28
N HIS A 174 -3.15 15.53 1.97
CA HIS A 174 -2.37 14.66 1.13
C HIS A 174 -1.18 15.46 0.59
N LYS A 175 0.02 15.13 1.06
CA LYS A 175 1.26 15.74 0.57
C LYS A 175 2.03 14.75 -0.27
N PHE A 176 2.30 15.14 -1.51
CA PHE A 176 3.15 14.39 -2.43
C PHE A 176 4.46 15.12 -2.58
N THR A 177 5.55 14.41 -2.29
CA THR A 177 6.90 14.93 -2.50
C THR A 177 7.61 14.08 -3.56
N ASN A 178 8.11 14.74 -4.60
CA ASN A 178 9.10 14.17 -5.50
C ASN A 178 10.47 14.79 -5.18
N LEU A 179 11.36 13.96 -4.59
CA LEU A 179 12.67 14.41 -4.11
C LEU A 179 13.61 14.86 -5.25
N GLU A 180 13.52 14.27 -6.44
CA GLU A 180 14.37 14.64 -7.58
C GLU A 180 13.92 15.94 -8.25
N ARG A 181 12.61 16.19 -8.28
CA ARG A 181 12.03 17.38 -8.92
C ARG A 181 11.81 18.54 -7.97
N SER A 182 12.18 18.41 -6.69
CA SER A 182 11.87 19.39 -5.64
C SER A 182 10.39 19.80 -5.64
N LEU A 183 9.51 18.87 -6.02
CA LEU A 183 8.08 19.14 -6.15
C LEU A 183 7.40 18.74 -4.85
N ASN A 184 6.71 19.69 -4.23
CA ASN A 184 6.00 19.52 -2.98
C ASN A 184 4.58 20.03 -3.19
N VAL A 185 3.63 19.12 -3.37
CA VAL A 185 2.23 19.47 -3.65
C VAL A 185 1.37 18.98 -2.51
N LYS A 186 0.60 19.91 -1.94
CA LYS A 186 -0.30 19.68 -0.82
C LYS A 186 -1.73 19.84 -1.31
N PHE A 187 -2.54 18.83 -1.07
CA PHE A 187 -3.95 18.83 -1.39
C PHE A 187 -4.76 18.67 -0.10
N GLU A 188 -5.79 19.49 0.02
CA GLU A 188 -6.86 19.32 0.99
C GLU A 188 -7.98 18.63 0.23
N ILE A 189 -8.25 17.37 0.57
CA ILE A 189 -9.36 16.63 -0.03
C ILE A 189 -10.54 16.77 0.94
N PRO A 190 -11.67 17.36 0.51
CA PRO A 190 -12.81 17.68 1.37
C PRO A 190 -13.56 16.45 1.87
#